data_AF-A0A8T5YMM0-F1
#
_entry.id   AF-A0A8T5YMM0-F1
#
_cell.length_a   1.000
_cell.length_b   1.000
_cell.length_c   1.000
_cell.angle_alpha   90.00
_cell.angle_beta   90.00
_cell.angle_gamma   90.00
#
_symmetry.space_group_name_H-M   'P 1'
#
loop_
_entity.id
_entity.type
_entity.pdbx_description
1 polymer ?
#
loop_
_entity_poly.entity_id
_entity_poly.type
_entity_poly.pdbx_seq_one_letter_code
_entity_poly.pdbx_strand_id
1 'polypeptide(L)' 'MALSMADIFIAIGTSGHVYPAAGFVHEAKLHGAHTVELNLEPSQVGNEFAEKYYGPASQVVPEFVEKLLKGLKAGSIA' A
#
# COMPACT_ATOMS: atom_id res chain seq x y z
N MET A 1 -13.94 -5.44 9.89
CA MET A 1 -13.04 -6.34 9.15
C MET A 1 -11.63 -5.75 9.18
N ALA A 2 -10.54 -6.50 8.99
CA ALA A 2 -9.19 -5.92 9.10
C ALA A 2 -8.96 -4.71 8.17
N LEU A 3 -9.53 -4.75 6.95
CA LEU A 3 -9.45 -3.66 5.97
C LEU A 3 -10.16 -2.38 6.43
N SER A 4 -11.28 -2.51 7.14
CA SER A 4 -12.10 -1.37 7.57
C SER A 4 -11.54 -0.64 8.78
N MET A 5 -10.48 -1.18 9.42
CA MET A 5 -9.84 -0.58 10.59
C MET A 5 -8.36 -0.25 10.32
N ALA A 6 -7.90 -0.42 9.08
CA ALA A 6 -6.52 -0.15 8.74
C ALA A 6 -6.33 1.34 8.50
N ASP A 7 -5.32 1.94 9.14
CA ASP A 7 -4.89 3.31 8.82
C ASP A 7 -4.06 3.33 7.53
N ILE A 8 -3.34 2.24 7.25
CA ILE A 8 -2.50 2.08 6.07
C ILE A 8 -2.73 0.68 5.48
N PHE A 9 -2.97 0.61 4.18
CA PHE A 9 -3.02 -0.61 3.40
C PHE A 9 -1.85 -0.66 2.43
N ILE A 10 -1.06 -1.73 2.49
CA ILE A 10 0.13 -1.91 1.65
C ILE A 10 -0.02 -3.20 0.86
N ALA A 11 -0.01 -3.10 -0.47
CA ALA A 11 0.04 -4.26 -1.35
C ALA A 11 1.46 -4.45 -1.88
N ILE A 12 2.01 -5.66 -1.73
CA ILE A 12 3.37 -6.01 -2.13
C ILE A 12 3.33 -7.14 -3.15
N GLY A 13 3.91 -6.94 -4.34
CA GLY A 13 4.11 -8.04 -5.30
C GLY A 13 2.82 -8.59 -5.92
N THR A 14 1.81 -7.75 -6.18
CA THR A 14 0.53 -8.19 -6.77
C THR A 14 0.36 -7.69 -8.21
N SER A 15 -0.22 -8.51 -9.08
CA SER A 15 -0.60 -8.08 -10.43
C SER A 15 -1.96 -7.37 -10.47
N GLY A 16 -2.74 -7.41 -9.39
CA GLY A 16 -4.08 -6.83 -9.32
C GLY A 16 -5.15 -7.57 -10.13
N HIS A 17 -4.92 -8.84 -10.52
CA HIS A 17 -5.83 -9.58 -11.41
C HIS A 17 -6.86 -10.46 -10.67
N VAL A 18 -6.53 -10.95 -9.48
CA VAL A 18 -7.32 -12.02 -8.82
C VAL A 18 -8.20 -11.43 -7.73
N TYR A 19 -9.51 -11.61 -7.89
CA TYR A 19 -10.49 -11.28 -6.86
C TYR A 19 -10.59 -12.43 -5.84
N PRO A 20 -10.78 -12.12 -4.53
CA PRO A 20 -11.14 -10.80 -3.99
C PRO A 20 -9.96 -9.87 -3.69
N ALA A 21 -8.72 -10.35 -3.69
CA ALA A 21 -7.55 -9.58 -3.24
C ALA A 21 -7.32 -8.27 -4.03
N ALA A 22 -7.59 -8.28 -5.35
CA ALA A 22 -7.54 -7.09 -6.19
C ALA A 22 -8.48 -5.97 -5.73
N GLY A 23 -9.60 -6.29 -5.08
CA GLY A 23 -10.56 -5.33 -4.55
C GLY A 23 -10.21 -4.79 -3.16
N PHE A 24 -9.18 -5.30 -2.49
CA PHE A 24 -8.88 -4.87 -1.11
C PHE A 24 -8.38 -3.42 -1.02
N VAL A 25 -7.67 -2.94 -2.04
CA VAL A 25 -7.26 -1.52 -2.11
C VAL A 25 -8.47 -0.60 -2.14
N HIS A 26 -9.51 -0.99 -2.90
CA HIS A 26 -10.76 -0.25 -2.98
C HIS A 26 -11.44 -0.19 -1.61
N GLU A 27 -11.61 -1.34 -0.96
CA GLU A 27 -12.24 -1.43 0.36
C GLU A 27 -11.47 -0.65 1.43
N ALA A 28 -10.14 -0.77 1.47
CA ALA A 28 -9.31 -0.03 2.43
C ALA A 28 -9.43 1.49 2.21
N LYS A 29 -9.39 1.94 0.95
CA LYS A 29 -9.55 3.35 0.58
C LYS A 29 -10.91 3.90 0.95
N LEU A 30 -11.99 3.14 0.73
CA LEU A 30 -13.34 3.52 1.12
C LEU A 30 -13.47 3.74 2.64
N HIS A 31 -12.66 3.03 3.44
CA HIS A 31 -12.60 3.18 4.89
C HIS A 31 -11.53 4.16 5.38
N GLY A 32 -10.91 4.93 4.47
CA GLY A 32 -9.99 6.02 4.81
C GLY A 32 -8.53 5.61 4.98
N ALA A 33 -8.16 4.36 4.69
CA ALA A 33 -6.77 3.93 4.77
C ALA A 33 -5.91 4.63 3.71
N HIS A 34 -4.69 5.02 4.08
CA HIS A 34 -3.66 5.41 3.09
C HIS A 34 -3.19 4.17 2.33
N THR A 35 -3.27 4.21 1.00
CA THR A 35 -3.01 3.04 0.15
C THR A 35 -1.67 3.13 -0.55
N VAL A 36 -0.86 2.08 -0.41
CA VAL A 36 0.50 2.00 -0.97
C VAL A 36 0.68 0.74 -1.81
N GLU A 37 1.21 0.91 -3.02
CA GLU A 37 1.65 -0.18 -3.89
C GLU A 37 3.17 -0.28 -3.89
N LEU A 38 3.70 -1.45 -3.55
CA LEU A 38 5.12 -1.79 -3.67
C LEU A 38 5.24 -2.96 -4.66
N ASN A 39 5.59 -2.69 -5.90
CA ASN A 39 5.57 -3.73 -6.94
C ASN A 39 6.72 -3.61 -7.92
N LEU A 40 6.97 -4.64 -8.74
CA LEU A 40 7.98 -4.51 -9.79
C LEU A 40 7.50 -3.61 -10.93
N GLU A 41 6.22 -3.69 -11.26
CA GLU A 41 5.54 -2.97 -12.34
C GLU A 41 4.15 -2.51 -11.85
N PRO A 42 3.49 -1.55 -12.51
CA PRO A 42 2.13 -1.15 -12.14
C PRO A 42 1.13 -2.33 -12.18
N SER A 43 0.29 -2.48 -11.15
CA SER A 43 -0.81 -3.45 -11.18
C SER A 43 -2.02 -2.93 -11.99
N GLN A 44 -2.96 -3.81 -12.33
CA GLN A 44 -4.20 -3.41 -13.03
C GLN A 44 -5.05 -2.40 -12.24
N VAL A 45 -4.98 -2.46 -10.92
CA VAL A 45 -5.66 -1.55 -9.99
C VAL A 45 -4.70 -0.48 -9.45
N GLY A 46 -3.55 -0.29 -10.11
CA GLY A 46 -2.51 0.63 -9.70
C GLY A 46 -3.00 2.07 -9.55
N ASN A 47 -4.05 2.48 -10.27
CA ASN A 47 -4.67 3.80 -10.16
C ASN A 47 -5.40 4.04 -8.83
N GLU A 48 -5.77 2.99 -8.08
CA GLU A 48 -6.48 3.13 -6.81
C GLU A 48 -5.57 3.50 -5.65
N PHE A 49 -4.27 3.20 -5.77
CA PHE A 49 -3.25 3.51 -4.76
C PHE A 49 -2.85 4.98 -4.75
N ALA A 50 -2.72 5.54 -3.55
CA ALA A 50 -2.28 6.92 -3.32
C ALA A 50 -0.76 7.09 -3.49
N GLU A 51 0.02 6.07 -3.12
CA GLU A 51 1.48 6.07 -3.19
C GLU A 51 1.97 4.78 -3.86
N LYS A 52 3.00 4.88 -4.71
CA LYS A 52 3.46 3.76 -5.55
C LYS A 52 4.97 3.76 -5.64
N TYR A 53 5.57 2.59 -5.46
CA TYR A 53 7.00 2.36 -5.56
C TYR A 53 7.26 1.17 -6.47
N TYR A 54 8.15 1.38 -7.44
CA TYR A 54 8.47 0.36 -8.43
C TYR A 54 9.92 -0.12 -8.30
N GLY A 55 10.09 -1.42 -8.14
CA GLY A 55 11.39 -2.07 -8.02
C GLY A 55 11.31 -3.42 -7.30
N PRO A 56 12.45 -4.11 -7.14
CA PRO A 56 12.50 -5.36 -6.39
C PRO A 56 12.00 -5.16 -4.96
N ALA A 57 11.15 -6.07 -4.48
CA ALA A 57 10.60 -6.00 -3.11
C ALA A 57 11.71 -5.94 -2.04
N SER A 58 12.86 -6.60 -2.29
CA SER A 58 14.04 -6.56 -1.42
C SER A 58 14.68 -5.17 -1.26
N GLN A 59 14.35 -4.22 -2.13
CA GLN A 59 14.81 -2.84 -2.08
C GLN A 59 13.69 -1.91 -1.61
N VAL A 60 12.54 -1.94 -2.28
CA VAL A 60 11.47 -0.96 -2.03
C VAL A 60 10.76 -1.16 -0.69
N VAL A 61 10.67 -2.39 -0.19
CA VAL A 61 9.99 -2.66 1.09
C VAL A 61 10.80 -2.12 2.28
N PRO A 62 12.10 -2.45 2.44
CA PRO A 62 12.92 -1.86 3.51
C PRO A 62 12.94 -0.33 3.47
N GLU A 63 13.11 0.27 2.30
CA GLU A 63 13.14 1.74 2.12
C GLU A 63 11.83 2.39 2.56
N PHE A 64 10.69 1.84 2.13
CA PHE A 64 9.38 2.34 2.52
C PHE A 64 9.15 2.22 4.03
N VAL A 65 9.49 1.08 4.63
CA VAL A 65 9.32 0.86 6.07
C VAL A 65 10.20 1.82 6.87
N GLU A 66 11.44 2.07 6.44
CA GLU A 66 12.31 3.06 7.08
C GLU A 66 11.70 4.48 7.02
N LYS A 67 11.16 4.88 5.86
CA LYS A 67 10.46 6.16 5.68
C LYS A 67 9.24 6.26 6.62
N LEU A 68 8.42 5.20 6.68
CA LEU A 68 7.24 5.14 7.52
C LEU A 68 7.59 5.28 9.01
N LEU A 69 8.59 4.55 9.48
CA LEU A 69 9.04 4.59 10.88
C LEU A 69 9.64 5.96 11.24
N LYS A 70 10.31 6.64 10.32
CA LYS A 70 10.78 8.02 10.52
C LYS A 70 9.60 9.00 10.62
N GLY A 71 8.60 8.87 9.74
CA GLY A 71 7.39 9.70 9.77
C GLY A 71 6.57 9.55 11.06
N LEU A 72 6.46 8.32 11.57
CA LEU A 72 5.83 8.02 12.86
C LEU A 72 6.54 8.73 14.02
N LYS A 73 7.89 8.69 14.05
CA LYS A 73 8.69 9.36 15.10
C LYS A 73 8.60 10.88 15.04
N ALA A 74 8.31 11.44 13.87
CA ALA A 74 8.10 12.88 13.68
C ALA A 74 6.67 13.34 14.01
N GLY A 75 5.78 12.45 14.48
CA GLY A 75 4.39 12.78 14.81
C GLY A 75 3.55 13.22 13.60
N SER A 76 4.00 12.88 12.38
CA SER A 76 3.42 13.40 11.12
C SER A 76 2.38 12.47 10.48
N ILE A 77 1.98 11.42 11.17
CA ILE A 77 0.83 10.59 10.79
C ILE A 77 -0.18 10.63 11.94
N ALA A 78 -1.04 11.65 11.88
CA ALA A 78 -2.26 11.81 12.66
C ALA A 78 -3.27 12.52 11.77
#